data_AF-A0A815B9N2-F1
#
_entry.id   AF-A0A815B9N2-F1
#
_cell.length_a   1.000
_cell.length_b   1.000
_cell.length_c   1.000
_cell.angle_alpha   90.00
_cell.angle_beta   90.00
_cell.angle_gamma   90.00
#
_symmetry.space_group_name_H-M   'P 1'
#
loop_
_entity.id
_entity.type
_entity.pdbx_description
1 polymer ?
#
loop_
_entity_poly.entity_id
_entity_poly.type
_entity_poly.pdbx_seq_one_letter_code
_entity_poly.pdbx_strand_id
1 'polypeptide(L)'
;MLNRILILTIALLSITAGADKTKIDERALSYLKRYGYSTCESSSTSKVRCSESPALMLKTFQRYFGLKITGKLDKSTRAMMNRPRCTVIDKPSRSHGPLGMASGFKWPRLSLKYRIESFATDRQIKQEDQIRIIEEAFNEWSKYTSIKFVMVCPSCPADMFIRFERGDHGDGSAFSESTLAHAFFPTDGRIHFNSDFTWTAS
;
A
#
# COMPACT_ATOMS: atom_id res chain seq x y z
N MET A 1 -7.22 0.94 78.09
CA MET A 1 -8.15 0.04 77.37
C MET A 1 -9.17 0.96 76.70
N LEU A 2 -9.41 1.05 75.40
CA LEU A 2 -9.14 0.22 74.24
C LEU A 2 -8.73 1.10 73.06
N ASN A 3 -7.81 0.57 72.25
CA ASN A 3 -7.38 1.08 70.95
C ASN A 3 -7.88 0.06 69.92
N ARG A 4 -8.81 0.41 69.02
CA ARG A 4 -9.08 -0.38 67.79
C ARG A 4 -9.58 0.51 66.65
N ILE A 5 -8.62 0.92 65.82
CA ILE A 5 -8.77 1.54 64.52
C ILE A 5 -9.40 0.52 63.54
N LEU A 6 -10.44 0.94 62.83
CA LEU A 6 -11.09 0.17 61.77
C LEU A 6 -10.31 0.39 60.46
N ILE A 7 -9.50 -0.57 60.03
CA ILE A 7 -8.87 -0.56 58.70
C ILE A 7 -9.76 -1.39 57.76
N LEU A 8 -10.53 -0.71 56.93
CA LEU A 8 -11.22 -1.30 55.78
C LEU A 8 -10.21 -1.52 54.65
N THR A 9 -9.79 -2.77 54.46
CA THR A 9 -8.95 -3.17 53.33
C THR A 9 -9.82 -3.27 52.07
N ILE A 10 -9.66 -2.32 51.15
CA ILE A 10 -10.19 -2.41 49.79
C ILE A 10 -9.31 -3.41 49.02
N ALA A 11 -9.86 -4.58 48.69
CA ALA A 11 -9.22 -5.53 47.80
C ALA A 11 -9.33 -5.00 46.35
N LEU A 12 -8.24 -4.47 45.80
CA LEU A 12 -8.13 -4.25 44.35
C LEU A 12 -8.04 -5.61 43.65
N LEU A 13 -9.14 -6.07 43.08
CA LEU A 13 -9.09 -7.07 42.00
C LEU A 13 -8.39 -6.42 40.80
N SER A 14 -7.12 -6.76 40.61
CA SER A 14 -6.40 -6.46 39.38
C SER A 14 -7.02 -7.30 38.26
N ILE A 15 -7.85 -6.69 37.42
CA ILE A 15 -8.29 -7.30 36.17
C ILE A 15 -7.06 -7.34 35.25
N THR A 16 -6.33 -8.45 35.27
CA THR A 16 -5.39 -8.74 34.19
C THR A 16 -6.22 -9.08 32.96
N ALA A 17 -6.43 -8.09 32.09
CA ALA A 17 -6.83 -8.33 30.72
C ALA A 17 -5.69 -9.11 30.05
N GLY A 18 -5.77 -10.43 30.12
CA GLY A 18 -4.94 -11.32 29.32
C GLY A 18 -5.27 -11.07 27.87
N ALA A 19 -4.41 -10.33 27.17
CA ALA A 19 -4.43 -10.30 25.71
C ALA A 19 -4.29 -11.75 25.23
N ASP A 20 -5.39 -12.28 24.68
CA ASP A 20 -5.46 -13.62 24.12
C ASP A 20 -4.43 -13.75 22.98
N LYS A 21 -3.35 -14.49 23.25
CA LYS A 21 -2.23 -14.71 22.34
C LYS A 21 -2.52 -15.75 21.25
N THR A 22 -3.75 -16.25 21.14
CA THR A 22 -4.11 -17.32 20.20
C THR A 22 -4.95 -16.85 19.02
N LYS A 23 -5.50 -15.63 19.05
CA LYS A 23 -6.15 -15.06 17.87
C LYS A 23 -5.07 -14.59 16.90
N ILE A 24 -4.89 -15.33 15.80
CA ILE A 24 -4.04 -14.88 14.70
C ILE A 24 -4.51 -13.47 14.32
N ASP A 25 -3.57 -12.53 14.21
CA ASP A 25 -3.85 -11.15 13.85
C ASP A 25 -4.52 -11.11 12.46
N GLU A 26 -5.86 -11.04 12.45
CA GLU A 26 -6.70 -11.08 11.25
C GLU A 26 -6.32 -9.95 10.27
N ARG A 27 -5.89 -8.80 10.80
CA ARG A 27 -5.41 -7.67 9.99
C ARG A 27 -4.11 -8.02 9.28
N ALA A 28 -3.17 -8.67 9.96
CA ALA A 28 -1.93 -9.12 9.35
C ALA A 28 -2.18 -10.22 8.29
N LEU A 29 -3.10 -11.15 8.54
CA LEU A 29 -3.51 -12.14 7.56
C LEU A 29 -4.15 -11.52 6.32
N SER A 30 -5.11 -10.61 6.53
CA SER A 30 -5.77 -9.88 5.44
C SER A 30 -4.76 -9.11 4.60
N TYR A 31 -3.80 -8.43 5.24
CA TYR A 31 -2.69 -7.78 4.56
C TYR A 31 -1.88 -8.77 3.70
N LEU A 32 -1.47 -9.90 4.28
CA LEU A 32 -0.64 -10.87 3.57
C LEU A 32 -1.38 -11.46 2.36
N LYS A 33 -2.68 -11.74 2.50
CA LYS A 33 -3.54 -12.17 1.38
C LYS A 33 -3.66 -11.09 0.31
N ARG A 34 -3.94 -9.84 0.71
CA ARG A 34 -4.08 -8.69 -0.21
C ARG A 34 -2.84 -8.50 -1.08
N TYR A 35 -1.64 -8.65 -0.51
CA TYR A 35 -0.37 -8.43 -1.22
C TYR A 35 0.24 -9.71 -1.83
N GLY A 36 -0.52 -10.81 -1.88
CA GLY A 36 -0.15 -12.00 -2.65
C GLY A 36 0.81 -12.96 -1.94
N TYR A 37 0.94 -12.87 -0.62
CA TYR A 37 1.85 -13.74 0.15
C TYR A 37 1.28 -15.14 0.43
N SER A 38 0.08 -15.45 -0.06
CA SER A 38 -0.49 -16.79 -0.04
C SER A 38 0.44 -17.77 -0.77
N THR A 39 0.84 -18.84 -0.09
CA THR A 39 1.74 -19.83 -0.68
C THR A 39 0.96 -20.90 -1.41
N CYS A 40 1.07 -20.89 -2.74
CA CYS A 40 0.54 -21.92 -3.60
C CYS A 40 1.71 -22.70 -4.20
N GLU A 41 1.81 -23.99 -3.86
CA GLU A 41 2.78 -24.88 -4.50
C GLU A 41 2.13 -25.48 -5.75
N SER A 42 2.82 -25.41 -6.89
CA SER A 42 2.40 -26.11 -8.10
C SER A 42 2.76 -27.58 -7.97
N SER A 43 1.78 -28.42 -7.64
CA SER A 43 1.89 -29.85 -7.91
C SER A 43 1.88 -30.07 -9.42
N SER A 44 2.72 -30.98 -9.91
CA SER A 44 2.78 -31.45 -11.31
C SER A 44 1.46 -32.06 -11.81
N THR A 45 0.46 -32.21 -10.94
CA THR A 45 -0.90 -32.69 -11.22
C THR A 45 -1.95 -31.60 -10.97
N SER A 46 -2.14 -30.71 -11.96
CA SER A 46 -3.31 -29.85 -12.29
C SER A 46 -4.25 -29.26 -11.21
N LYS A 47 -3.95 -29.35 -9.91
CA LYS A 47 -4.69 -28.73 -8.81
C LYS A 47 -3.68 -27.96 -7.95
N VAL A 48 -3.65 -26.65 -8.15
CA VAL A 48 -2.90 -25.73 -7.28
C VAL A 48 -3.54 -25.79 -5.90
N ARG A 49 -2.84 -26.37 -4.91
CA ARG A 49 -3.25 -26.32 -3.50
C ARG A 49 -2.51 -25.16 -2.85
N CYS A 50 -3.26 -24.14 -2.45
CA CYS A 50 -2.72 -23.03 -1.68
C CYS A 50 -2.78 -23.39 -0.20
N SER A 51 -1.62 -23.42 0.45
CA SER A 51 -1.53 -23.48 1.90
C SER A 51 -1.71 -22.06 2.44
N GLU A 52 -2.70 -21.86 3.30
CA GLU A 52 -2.93 -20.60 4.02
C GLU A 52 -2.13 -20.51 5.33
N SER A 53 -1.00 -21.22 5.44
CA SER A 53 -0.21 -21.22 6.68
C SER A 53 0.29 -19.80 7.00
N PRO A 54 -0.20 -19.16 8.09
CA PRO A 54 0.18 -17.79 8.44
C PRO A 54 1.70 -17.64 8.61
N ALA A 55 2.33 -18.64 9.23
CA ALA A 55 3.76 -18.65 9.46
C ALA A 55 4.55 -18.69 8.14
N LEU A 56 4.06 -19.40 7.12
CA LEU A 56 4.74 -19.48 5.83
C LEU A 56 4.56 -18.20 4.99
N MET A 57 3.37 -17.59 5.06
CA MET A 57 3.12 -16.27 4.46
C MET A 57 4.04 -15.22 5.10
N LEU A 58 4.17 -15.22 6.43
CA LEU A 58 5.07 -14.33 7.16
C LEU A 58 6.54 -14.55 6.78
N LYS A 59 7.01 -15.80 6.69
CA LYS A 59 8.38 -16.10 6.22
C LYS A 59 8.62 -15.56 4.81
N THR A 60 7.61 -15.64 3.94
CA THR A 60 7.70 -15.14 2.57
C THR A 60 7.75 -13.61 2.52
N PHE A 61 6.90 -12.93 3.30
CA PHE A 61 6.93 -11.49 3.49
C PHE A 61 8.26 -11.00 4.05
N GLN A 62 8.74 -11.62 5.13
CA GLN A 62 10.01 -11.28 5.77
C GLN A 62 11.16 -11.41 4.79
N ARG A 63 11.21 -12.49 4.01
CA ARG A 63 12.21 -12.67 2.96
C ARG A 63 12.14 -11.57 1.89
N TYR A 64 10.93 -11.19 1.45
CA TYR A 64 10.74 -10.16 0.42
C TYR A 64 11.25 -8.79 0.86
N PHE A 65 10.99 -8.39 2.12
CA PHE A 65 11.43 -7.12 2.69
C PHE A 65 12.80 -7.18 3.39
N GLY A 66 13.55 -8.29 3.26
CA GLY A 66 14.88 -8.43 3.86
C GLY A 66 14.90 -8.46 5.39
N LEU A 67 13.79 -8.83 6.04
CA LEU A 67 13.69 -8.98 7.49
C LEU A 67 14.25 -10.34 7.96
N LYS A 68 14.51 -10.47 9.26
CA LYS A 68 14.82 -11.77 9.87
C LYS A 68 13.66 -12.73 9.66
N ILE A 69 13.93 -13.90 9.07
CA ILE A 69 12.91 -14.89 8.71
C ILE A 69 12.52 -15.70 9.96
N THR A 70 11.57 -15.20 10.74
CA THR A 70 11.06 -15.84 11.97
C THR A 70 9.76 -16.61 11.77
N GLY A 71 8.98 -16.27 10.73
CA GLY A 71 7.61 -16.76 10.54
C GLY A 71 6.63 -16.30 11.61
N LYS A 72 6.98 -15.29 12.39
CA LYS A 72 6.15 -14.71 13.45
C LYS A 72 5.88 -13.24 13.13
N LEU A 73 4.73 -12.74 13.58
CA LEU A 73 4.41 -11.31 13.53
C LEU A 73 5.16 -10.56 14.65
N ASP A 74 6.49 -10.57 14.56
CA ASP A 74 7.36 -9.87 15.50
C ASP A 74 7.33 -8.35 15.29
N LYS A 75 7.95 -7.60 16.21
CA LYS A 75 7.95 -6.13 16.20
C LYS A 75 8.44 -5.56 14.87
N SER A 76 9.48 -6.15 14.28
CA SER A 76 10.04 -5.69 13.00
C SER A 76 9.09 -5.94 11.82
N THR A 77 8.43 -7.09 11.82
CA THR A 77 7.45 -7.47 10.80
C THR A 77 6.23 -6.57 10.86
N ARG A 78 5.68 -6.35 12.06
CA ARG A 78 4.55 -5.43 12.28
C ARG A 78 4.89 -4.00 11.88
N ALA A 79 6.07 -3.51 12.26
CA ALA A 79 6.53 -2.18 11.87
C ALA A 79 6.63 -2.03 10.35
N MET A 80 7.12 -3.05 9.64
CA MET A 80 7.18 -3.03 8.17
C MET A 80 5.77 -3.05 7.54
N MET A 81 4.87 -3.91 8.01
CA MET A 81 3.50 -4.01 7.48
C MET A 81 2.67 -2.73 7.70
N ASN A 82 3.00 -1.96 8.73
CA ASN A 82 2.33 -0.69 9.04
C ASN A 82 2.88 0.51 8.26
N ARG A 83 3.94 0.34 7.46
CA ARG A 83 4.44 1.44 6.63
C ARG A 83 3.44 1.78 5.52
N PRO A 84 3.17 3.07 5.28
CA PRO A 84 2.41 3.49 4.10
C PRO A 84 3.07 2.94 2.83
N ARG A 85 2.24 2.51 1.88
CA ARG A 85 2.71 1.86 0.66
C ARG A 85 1.72 2.03 -0.50
N CYS A 86 2.12 1.58 -1.69
CA CYS A 86 1.21 1.46 -2.83
C CYS A 86 0.25 0.26 -2.66
N THR A 87 -0.83 0.26 -3.45
CA THR A 87 -1.82 -0.83 -3.53
C THR A 87 -1.37 -2.00 -4.40
N VAL A 88 -0.21 -1.90 -5.06
CA VAL A 88 0.30 -2.94 -5.96
C VAL A 88 0.65 -4.21 -5.19
N ILE A 89 0.21 -5.35 -5.73
CA ILE A 89 0.47 -6.70 -5.19
C ILE A 89 1.97 -7.03 -5.33
N ASP A 90 2.62 -7.41 -4.22
CA ASP A 90 4.05 -7.74 -4.19
C ASP A 90 4.38 -9.03 -4.92
N LYS A 91 3.55 -10.05 -4.68
CA LYS A 91 3.74 -11.41 -5.21
C LYS A 91 2.49 -11.83 -5.97
N PRO A 92 2.31 -11.32 -7.19
CA PRO A 92 1.21 -11.77 -8.03
C PRO A 92 1.26 -13.27 -8.32
N SER A 93 0.10 -13.90 -8.52
CA SER A 93 0.04 -15.23 -9.13
C SER A 93 0.59 -15.18 -10.57
N ARG A 94 1.12 -16.29 -11.09
CA ARG A 94 1.60 -16.38 -12.50
C ARG A 94 0.55 -15.94 -13.53
N SER A 95 -0.74 -16.08 -13.21
CA SER A 95 -1.86 -15.61 -14.03
C SER A 95 -2.25 -14.15 -13.77
N HIS A 96 -1.80 -13.53 -12.67
CA HIS A 96 -2.20 -12.17 -12.23
C HIS A 96 -0.97 -11.30 -11.87
N GLY A 97 0.18 -11.54 -12.53
CA GLY A 97 1.40 -10.71 -12.50
C GLY A 97 1.13 -9.22 -12.71
N PRO A 98 1.90 -8.23 -12.21
CA PRO A 98 2.00 -6.96 -12.92
C PRO A 98 2.38 -7.22 -14.38
N LEU A 99 3.27 -8.18 -14.65
CA LEU A 99 3.63 -8.58 -16.02
C LEU A 99 2.52 -9.36 -16.75
N GLY A 100 1.72 -10.16 -16.05
CA GLY A 100 0.62 -10.95 -16.65
C GLY A 100 -0.69 -10.18 -16.80
N MET A 101 -0.93 -9.19 -15.94
CA MET A 101 -2.02 -8.22 -16.07
C MET A 101 -1.61 -7.12 -17.06
N ALA A 102 -0.39 -6.59 -17.00
CA ALA A 102 0.08 -5.54 -17.92
C ALA A 102 0.44 -6.06 -19.31
N SER A 103 0.54 -7.37 -19.55
CA SER A 103 0.88 -7.90 -20.89
C SER A 103 -0.14 -7.55 -21.99
N GLY A 104 -1.31 -7.00 -21.64
CA GLY A 104 -2.28 -6.44 -22.59
C GLY A 104 -2.43 -4.92 -22.54
N PHE A 105 -1.91 -4.23 -21.52
CA PHE A 105 -2.14 -2.81 -21.32
C PHE A 105 -0.92 -1.99 -21.74
N LYS A 106 -1.01 -1.39 -22.92
CA LYS A 106 0.05 -0.57 -23.50
C LYS A 106 -0.51 0.72 -24.04
N TRP A 107 0.26 1.79 -23.90
CA TRP A 107 -0.04 3.05 -24.59
C TRP A 107 0.04 2.90 -26.11
N PRO A 108 -0.95 3.40 -26.87
CA PRO A 108 -0.94 3.32 -28.33
C PRO A 108 0.08 4.27 -28.96
N ARG A 109 0.64 5.18 -28.18
CA ARG A 109 1.63 6.19 -28.61
C ARG A 109 2.72 6.36 -27.56
N LEU A 110 3.87 6.87 -28.01
CA LEU A 110 5.04 7.10 -27.16
C LEU A 110 5.12 8.54 -26.64
N SER A 111 4.45 9.49 -27.29
CA SER A 111 4.31 10.85 -26.75
C SER A 111 3.01 10.95 -25.97
N LEU A 112 3.12 10.90 -24.63
CA LEU A 112 2.02 10.92 -23.70
C LEU A 112 1.85 12.30 -23.11
N LYS A 113 0.60 12.78 -23.13
CA LYS A 113 0.23 14.06 -22.52
C LYS A 113 -0.28 13.80 -21.12
N TYR A 114 0.15 14.57 -20.13
CA TYR A 114 -0.40 14.48 -18.79
C TYR A 114 -0.87 15.85 -18.30
N ARG A 115 -1.91 15.85 -17.46
CA ARG A 115 -2.37 17.05 -16.77
C ARG A 115 -2.50 16.78 -15.28
N ILE A 116 -2.24 17.81 -14.49
CA ILE A 116 -2.52 17.81 -13.06
C ILE A 116 -3.87 18.52 -12.87
N GLU A 117 -4.85 17.80 -12.37
CA GLU A 117 -6.22 18.28 -12.19
C GLU A 117 -6.45 18.83 -10.78
N SER A 118 -5.75 18.29 -9.79
CA SER A 118 -5.71 18.80 -8.43
C SER A 118 -4.32 18.60 -7.83
N PHE A 119 -4.02 19.37 -6.79
CA PHE A 119 -2.75 19.35 -6.07
C PHE A 119 -2.99 18.99 -4.61
N ALA A 120 -1.96 18.49 -3.92
CA ALA A 120 -1.95 18.48 -2.47
C ALA A 120 -2.14 19.92 -1.97
N THR A 121 -3.07 20.11 -1.05
CA THR A 121 -3.41 21.40 -0.45
C THR A 121 -2.81 21.57 0.94
N ASP A 122 -1.98 20.63 1.37
CA ASP A 122 -1.24 20.78 2.61
C ASP A 122 -0.26 21.96 2.51
N ARG A 123 0.03 22.60 3.65
CA ARG A 123 0.92 23.77 3.69
C ARG A 123 2.40 23.41 3.55
N GLN A 124 2.74 22.12 3.39
CA GLN A 124 4.11 21.63 3.43
C GLN A 124 4.74 21.49 2.05
N ILE A 125 3.94 21.45 0.98
CA ILE A 125 4.45 21.45 -0.38
C ILE A 125 3.74 22.47 -1.28
N LYS A 126 4.53 23.26 -2.01
CA LYS A 126 3.99 24.24 -2.97
C LYS A 126 3.57 23.56 -4.27
N GLN A 127 2.65 24.18 -5.01
CA GLN A 127 2.22 23.64 -6.30
C GLN A 127 3.39 23.55 -7.30
N GLU A 128 4.30 24.52 -7.29
CA GLU A 128 5.46 24.53 -8.17
C GLU A 128 6.40 23.34 -7.89
N ASP A 129 6.57 22.98 -6.62
CA ASP A 129 7.36 21.80 -6.22
C ASP A 129 6.67 20.51 -6.65
N GLN A 130 5.35 20.42 -6.52
CA GLN A 130 4.58 19.26 -7.00
C GLN A 130 4.72 19.09 -8.52
N ILE A 131 4.58 20.18 -9.30
CA ILE A 131 4.79 20.19 -10.75
C ILE A 131 6.20 19.67 -11.09
N ARG A 132 7.22 20.25 -10.47
CA ARG A 132 8.62 19.90 -10.71
C ARG A 132 8.90 18.43 -10.39
N ILE A 133 8.44 17.94 -9.24
CA ILE A 133 8.67 16.54 -8.82
C ILE A 133 7.95 15.56 -9.75
N ILE A 134 6.73 15.87 -10.18
CA ILE A 134 6.00 15.03 -11.15
C ILE A 134 6.73 15.00 -12.50
N GLU A 135 7.23 16.15 -12.97
CA GLU A 135 8.02 16.23 -14.18
C GLU A 135 9.33 15.43 -14.08
N GLU A 136 10.06 15.56 -12.97
CA GLU A 136 11.27 14.79 -12.67
C GLU A 136 10.99 13.27 -12.66
N ALA A 137 9.88 12.85 -12.04
CA ALA A 137 9.46 11.45 -12.00
C ALA A 137 9.18 10.89 -13.40
N PHE A 138 8.51 11.64 -14.27
CA PHE A 138 8.30 11.24 -15.66
C PHE A 138 9.58 11.25 -16.48
N ASN A 139 10.45 12.23 -16.27
CA ASN A 139 11.75 12.31 -16.92
C ASN A 139 12.63 11.09 -16.58
N GLU A 140 12.53 10.56 -15.36
CA GLU A 140 13.23 9.33 -14.98
C GLU A 140 12.81 8.14 -15.86
N TRP A 141 11.51 7.97 -16.13
CA TRP A 141 11.03 6.94 -17.06
C TRP A 141 11.51 7.17 -18.50
N SER A 142 11.55 8.42 -18.95
CA SER A 142 12.04 8.80 -20.28
C SER A 142 13.54 8.56 -20.49
N LYS A 143 14.34 8.38 -19.43
CA LYS A 143 15.77 8.02 -19.55
C LYS A 143 15.97 6.60 -20.08
N TYR A 144 15.04 5.70 -19.79
CA TYR A 144 15.18 4.26 -20.09
C TYR A 144 14.14 3.72 -21.09
N THR A 145 13.27 4.59 -21.59
CA THR A 145 12.22 4.24 -22.56
C THR A 145 12.14 5.27 -23.67
N SER A 146 11.53 4.91 -24.80
CA SER A 146 11.23 5.86 -25.87
C SER A 146 10.02 6.75 -25.56
N ILE A 147 9.39 6.59 -24.40
CA ILE A 147 8.21 7.36 -24.01
C ILE A 147 8.65 8.79 -23.66
N LYS A 148 7.90 9.78 -24.14
CA LYS A 148 8.04 11.20 -23.82
C LYS A 148 6.78 11.67 -23.12
N PHE A 149 6.93 12.38 -22.02
CA PHE A 149 5.82 12.93 -21.26
C PHE A 149 5.78 14.44 -21.48
N VAL A 150 4.59 14.97 -21.75
CA VAL A 150 4.38 16.40 -22.00
C VAL A 150 3.27 16.88 -21.08
N MET A 151 3.59 17.81 -20.18
CA MET A 151 2.56 18.47 -19.39
C MET A 151 1.71 19.35 -20.31
N VAL A 152 0.39 19.26 -20.18
CA VAL A 152 -0.56 20.12 -20.89
C VAL A 152 -1.41 20.93 -19.92
N CYS A 153 -2.12 21.93 -20.45
CA CYS A 153 -2.98 22.77 -19.63
C CYS A 153 -4.07 21.94 -18.90
N PRO A 154 -4.58 22.41 -17.74
CA PRO A 154 -5.54 21.64 -16.95
C PRO A 154 -6.84 21.26 -17.68
N SER A 155 -7.23 21.96 -18.74
CA SER A 155 -8.41 21.65 -19.56
C SER A 155 -8.08 20.98 -20.90
N CYS A 156 -6.79 20.80 -21.20
CA CYS A 156 -6.33 20.23 -22.46
C CYS A 156 -6.55 18.71 -22.50
N PRO A 157 -6.78 18.11 -23.68
CA PRO A 157 -6.79 16.66 -23.83
C PRO A 157 -5.47 16.03 -23.38
N ALA A 158 -5.56 15.00 -22.54
CA ALA A 158 -4.41 14.29 -21.96
C ALA A 158 -4.61 12.76 -22.02
N ASP A 159 -3.53 12.02 -21.93
CA ASP A 159 -3.49 10.56 -21.73
C ASP A 159 -3.54 10.18 -20.24
N MET A 160 -2.97 11.03 -19.40
CA MET A 160 -2.75 10.75 -17.98
C MET A 160 -3.29 11.88 -17.12
N PHE A 161 -3.96 11.50 -16.05
CA PHE A 161 -4.75 12.41 -15.21
C PHE A 161 -4.28 12.29 -13.77
N ILE A 162 -3.64 13.34 -13.25
CA ILE A 162 -3.09 13.34 -11.90
C ILE A 162 -4.02 14.10 -10.97
N ARG A 163 -4.44 13.44 -9.89
CA ARG A 163 -5.31 14.02 -8.85
C ARG A 163 -4.82 13.69 -7.45
N PHE A 164 -5.11 14.59 -6.51
CA PHE A 164 -4.98 14.38 -5.08
C PHE A 164 -6.38 14.24 -4.48
N GLU A 165 -6.68 13.05 -3.97
CA GLU A 165 -8.04 12.63 -3.58
C GLU A 165 -8.06 12.06 -2.15
N ARG A 166 -9.24 11.94 -1.55
CA ARG A 166 -9.41 11.45 -0.17
C ARG A 166 -10.49 10.37 -0.11
N GLY A 167 -10.27 9.32 0.69
CA GLY A 167 -11.27 8.28 0.93
C GLY A 167 -11.83 7.68 -0.36
N ASP A 168 -13.16 7.53 -0.45
CA ASP A 168 -13.84 7.17 -1.69
C ASP A 168 -13.89 8.38 -2.64
N HIS A 169 -13.35 8.19 -3.84
CA HIS A 169 -13.22 9.20 -4.88
C HIS A 169 -13.76 8.72 -6.24
N GLY A 170 -14.73 7.79 -6.21
CA GLY A 170 -15.58 7.46 -7.36
C GLY A 170 -14.96 6.53 -8.40
N ASP A 171 -13.82 5.89 -8.09
CA ASP A 171 -13.15 4.94 -8.98
C ASP A 171 -13.19 3.48 -8.47
N GLY A 172 -13.93 3.22 -7.38
CA GLY A 172 -14.04 1.90 -6.75
C GLY A 172 -12.81 1.47 -5.96
N SER A 173 -11.78 2.31 -5.84
CA SER A 173 -10.52 2.03 -5.13
C SER A 173 -10.28 3.04 -4.00
N ALA A 174 -11.23 3.13 -3.07
CA ALA A 174 -11.16 4.07 -1.95
C ALA A 174 -9.82 3.99 -1.17
N PHE A 175 -9.29 5.15 -0.80
CA PHE A 175 -8.07 5.23 0.00
C PHE A 175 -8.28 4.81 1.44
N SER A 176 -7.26 4.16 2.01
CA SER A 176 -7.13 3.85 3.43
C SER A 176 -5.98 4.64 4.05
N GLU A 177 -5.90 4.67 5.37
CA GLU A 177 -4.80 5.33 6.13
C GLU A 177 -3.38 4.84 5.79
N SER A 178 -3.24 3.74 5.05
CA SER A 178 -1.96 3.14 4.65
C SER A 178 -1.67 3.21 3.16
N THR A 179 -2.60 3.76 2.36
CA THR A 179 -2.50 3.81 0.91
C THR A 179 -1.99 5.18 0.47
N LEU A 180 -0.77 5.25 -0.05
CA LEU A 180 -0.18 6.52 -0.49
C LEU A 180 -0.76 7.02 -1.81
N ALA A 181 -0.93 6.12 -2.77
CA ALA A 181 -1.37 6.42 -4.13
C ALA A 181 -1.78 5.14 -4.86
N HIS A 182 -2.52 5.30 -5.95
CA HIS A 182 -2.72 4.27 -6.96
C HIS A 182 -2.69 4.85 -8.37
N ALA A 183 -2.52 3.98 -9.36
CA ALA A 183 -2.59 4.32 -10.77
C ALA A 183 -3.29 3.19 -11.54
N PHE A 184 -3.96 3.56 -12.63
CA PHE A 184 -4.65 2.63 -13.50
C PHE A 184 -3.80 2.32 -14.74
N PHE A 185 -3.99 1.10 -15.27
CA PHE A 185 -3.26 0.66 -16.45
C PHE A 185 -3.60 1.50 -17.69
N PRO A 186 -2.70 1.57 -18.69
CA PRO A 186 -3.03 2.14 -19.99
C PRO A 186 -4.28 1.47 -20.61
N THR A 187 -5.22 2.18 -21.21
CA THR A 187 -5.20 3.62 -21.56
C THR A 187 -6.00 4.50 -20.58
N ASP A 188 -6.37 3.97 -19.40
CA ASP A 188 -7.13 4.73 -18.40
C ASP A 188 -6.34 5.94 -17.90
N GLY A 189 -5.07 5.74 -17.50
CA GLY A 189 -4.13 6.83 -17.25
C GLY A 189 -4.35 7.65 -15.99
N ARG A 190 -5.37 7.35 -15.20
CA ARG A 190 -5.58 8.00 -13.90
C ARG A 190 -4.48 7.62 -12.91
N ILE A 191 -3.96 8.62 -12.21
CA ILE A 191 -2.99 8.52 -11.12
C ILE A 191 -3.51 9.36 -9.97
N HIS A 192 -3.82 8.72 -8.85
CA HIS A 192 -4.37 9.39 -7.69
C HIS A 192 -3.41 9.27 -6.50
N PHE A 193 -3.17 10.39 -5.84
CA PHE A 193 -2.41 10.50 -4.60
C PHE A 193 -3.36 10.74 -3.43
N ASN A 194 -3.08 10.13 -2.28
CA ASN A 194 -3.94 10.24 -1.12
C ASN A 194 -3.67 11.54 -0.34
N SER A 195 -4.67 12.41 -0.31
CA SER A 195 -4.70 13.70 0.38
C SER A 195 -4.88 13.62 1.91
N ASP A 196 -5.02 12.42 2.48
CA ASP A 196 -4.90 12.21 3.94
C ASP A 196 -3.43 12.24 4.39
N PHE A 197 -2.48 12.05 3.49
CA PHE A 197 -1.06 12.18 3.79
C PHE A 197 -0.59 13.64 3.67
N THR A 198 0.42 13.98 4.46
CA THR A 198 1.18 15.23 4.31
C THR A 198 2.28 15.01 3.28
N TRP A 199 2.20 15.71 2.15
CA TRP A 199 3.18 15.65 1.08
C TRP A 199 4.28 16.68 1.31
N THR A 200 5.52 16.29 1.00
CA THR A 200 6.71 17.14 1.16
C THR A 200 7.64 16.93 -0.02
N ALA A 201 8.56 17.86 -0.23
CA ALA A 201 9.52 17.82 -1.34
C ALA A 201 10.85 17.13 -0.98
N SER A 202 10.97 16.52 0.21
CA SER A 202 12.21 15.98 0.77
C SER A 202 12.00 14.75 1.65
#